data_AF-A0A8T4IKX0-F1
#
_entry.id   AF-A0A8T4IKX0-F1
#
_cell.length_a   1.000
_cell.length_b   1.000
_cell.length_c   1.000
_cell.angle_alpha   90.00
_cell.angle_beta   90.00
_cell.angle_gamma   90.00
#
_symmetry.space_group_name_H-M   'P 1'
#
loop_
_entity.id
_entity.type
_entity.pdbx_description
1 polymer ?
#
loop_
_entity_poly.entity_id
_entity_poly.type
_entity_poly.pdbx_seq_one_letter_code
_entity_poly.pdbx_strand_id
1 'polypeptide(L)' 'MRREPADPAAALIFDDPLSLPSSDDTDRGWGDRPSGGTGASGDAGAAADLARFLDEKPPHHI' A
#
# COMPACT_ATOMS: atom_id res chain seq x y z
N MET A 1 48.56 -17.33 -6.05
CA MET A 1 47.55 -17.35 -4.97
C MET A 1 46.18 -17.42 -5.60
N ARG A 2 45.37 -18.46 -5.35
CA ARG A 2 43.95 -18.46 -5.74
C ARG A 2 43.18 -17.71 -4.65
N ARG A 3 42.29 -16.79 -5.05
CA ARG A 3 41.36 -16.13 -4.15
C ARG A 3 40.14 -17.04 -3.98
N GLU A 4 39.81 -17.41 -2.75
CA GLU A 4 38.55 -18.10 -2.47
C GLU A 4 37.36 -17.17 -2.78
N PRO A 5 36.25 -17.71 -3.29
CA PRO A 5 35.05 -16.91 -3.53
C PRO A 5 34.53 -16.34 -2.20
N ALA A 6 34.19 -15.06 -2.21
CA ALA A 6 33.65 -14.40 -1.02
C ALA A 6 32.22 -14.89 -0.74
N ASP A 7 31.89 -15.07 0.54
CA ASP A 7 30.55 -15.43 0.98
C ASP A 7 29.58 -14.27 0.70
N PRO A 8 28.54 -14.45 -0.14
CA PRO A 8 27.57 -13.40 -0.42
C PRO A 8 26.78 -12.98 0.83
N ALA A 9 26.62 -13.85 1.84
CA ALA A 9 25.93 -13.51 3.08
C ALA A 9 26.72 -12.55 3.99
N ALA A 10 28.04 -12.46 3.78
CA ALA A 10 28.92 -11.53 4.51
C ALA A 10 29.02 -10.15 3.82
N ALA A 11 28.37 -9.96 2.67
CA ALA A 11 28.42 -8.69 1.95
C ALA A 11 27.54 -7.63 2.62
N LEU A 12 28.11 -6.45 2.85
CA LEU A 12 27.37 -5.26 3.25
C LEU A 12 26.66 -4.69 2.02
N ILE A 13 25.35 -4.44 2.12
CA ILE A 13 24.55 -3.81 1.08
C ILE A 13 24.46 -2.32 1.40
N PHE A 14 24.89 -1.47 0.46
CA PHE A 14 24.88 0.00 0.59
C PHE A 14 23.90 0.68 -0.35
N ASP A 15 23.12 -0.10 -1.10
CA ASP A 15 22.06 0.43 -1.93
C ASP A 15 20.98 1.07 -1.05
N ASP A 16 20.30 2.07 -1.60
CA ASP A 16 19.20 2.74 -0.91
C ASP A 16 18.08 1.72 -0.64
N PRO A 17 17.68 1.49 0.63
CA PRO A 17 16.63 0.53 0.97
C PRO A 17 15.27 0.89 0.37
N LEU A 18 15.08 2.14 -0.08
CA LEU A 18 13.85 2.62 -0.72
C LEU A 18 13.92 2.62 -2.26
N SER A 19 15.03 2.16 -2.85
CA SER A 19 15.18 2.11 -4.31
C SER A 19 14.36 1.00 -4.97
N LEU A 20 13.83 0.04 -4.20
CA LEU A 20 13.03 -1.08 -4.69
C LEU A 20 11.57 -0.93 -4.27
N PRO A 21 10.60 -1.29 -5.15
CA PRO A 21 9.20 -1.30 -4.79
C PRO A 21 8.93 -2.28 -3.65
N SER A 22 8.27 -1.81 -2.60
CA SER A 22 7.70 -2.62 -1.54
C SER A 22 6.39 -3.26 -1.99
N SER A 23 6.06 -4.42 -1.42
CA SER A 23 4.72 -5.01 -1.54
C SER A 23 3.62 -4.10 -1.00
N ASP A 24 3.98 -3.23 -0.05
CA ASP A 24 3.10 -2.25 0.60
C ASP A 24 2.90 -0.99 -0.26
N ASP A 25 3.72 -0.78 -1.30
CA ASP A 25 3.56 0.35 -2.24
C ASP A 25 2.41 0.13 -3.23
N THR A 26 1.72 -1.00 -3.15
CA THR A 26 0.60 -1.30 -4.05
C THR A 26 -0.72 -0.93 -3.40
N ASP A 27 -1.51 -0.13 -4.11
CA ASP A 27 -2.90 0.20 -3.72
C ASP A 27 -3.85 -1.02 -3.84
N ARG A 28 -3.33 -2.26 -3.85
CA ARG A 28 -4.16 -3.45 -4.00
C ARG A 28 -5.13 -3.56 -2.83
N GLY A 29 -6.42 -3.69 -3.15
CA GLY A 29 -7.48 -3.74 -2.14
C GLY A 29 -7.94 -2.37 -1.65
N TRP A 30 -7.29 -1.27 -2.05
CA TRP A 30 -7.85 0.07 -1.92
C TRP A 30 -8.80 0.35 -3.08
N GLY A 31 -10.06 0.64 -2.78
CA GLY A 31 -11.10 0.93 -3.78
C GLY A 31 -11.63 -0.28 -4.56
N ASP A 32 -11.02 -1.46 -4.40
CA ASP A 32 -11.44 -2.69 -5.06
C ASP A 32 -12.74 -3.21 -4.42
N ARG A 33 -13.86 -3.18 -5.16
CA ARG A 33 -15.17 -3.56 -4.62
C ARG A 33 -15.37 -5.08 -4.72
N PRO A 34 -15.72 -5.78 -3.63
CA PRO A 34 -16.02 -7.20 -3.71
C PRO A 34 -17.25 -7.42 -4.58
N SER A 35 -17.16 -8.32 -5.56
CA SER A 35 -18.19 -8.64 -6.55
C SER A 35 -19.47 -9.28 -5.98
N GLY A 36 -19.64 -9.33 -4.65
CA GLY A 36 -20.71 -10.07 -3.97
C GLY A 36 -21.46 -9.33 -2.85
N GLY A 37 -21.27 -8.03 -2.66
CA GLY A 37 -22.00 -7.25 -1.65
C GLY A 37 -23.32 -6.69 -2.21
N THR A 38 -24.46 -7.24 -1.78
CA THR A 38 -25.78 -6.67 -2.04
C THR A 38 -25.92 -5.30 -1.37
N GLY A 39 -25.78 -4.22 -2.13
CA GLY A 39 -26.03 -2.86 -1.66
C GLY A 39 -25.77 -1.83 -2.75
N ALA A 40 -26.84 -1.42 -3.46
CA ALA A 40 -26.92 -0.33 -4.44
C ALA A 40 -25.86 -0.33 -5.55
N SER A 41 -26.27 -0.89 -6.69
CA SER A 41 -25.73 -0.57 -8.01
C SER A 41 -25.50 0.94 -8.20
N GLY A 42 -24.26 1.33 -8.50
CA GLY A 42 -23.92 2.63 -9.08
C GLY A 42 -22.84 3.38 -8.32
N ASP A 43 -21.92 4.00 -9.07
CA ASP A 43 -20.82 4.85 -8.58
C ASP A 43 -21.25 5.94 -7.58
N ALA A 44 -22.54 6.29 -7.56
CA ALA A 44 -23.14 7.25 -6.65
C ALA A 44 -23.08 6.85 -5.15
N GLY A 45 -23.25 5.56 -4.81
CA GLY A 45 -23.25 5.12 -3.40
C GLY A 45 -21.87 5.20 -2.76
N ALA A 46 -20.85 4.74 -3.48
CA ALA A 46 -19.46 4.79 -3.03
C ALA A 46 -18.87 6.21 -3.03
N ALA A 47 -19.30 7.07 -3.95
CA ALA A 47 -18.93 8.49 -3.92
C ALA A 47 -19.52 9.20 -2.70
N ALA A 48 -20.75 8.87 -2.30
CA ALA A 48 -21.38 9.40 -1.10
C ALA A 48 -20.67 8.95 0.18
N ASP A 49 -20.24 7.69 0.26
CA ASP A 49 -19.49 7.18 1.40
C ASP A 49 -18.10 7.84 1.53
N LEU A 50 -17.38 8.04 0.41
CA LEU A 50 -16.09 8.73 0.40
C LEU A 50 -16.22 10.19 0.86
N ALA A 51 -17.23 10.90 0.37
CA ALA A 51 -17.49 12.28 0.77
C ALA A 51 -17.71 12.39 2.29
N ARG A 52 -18.50 11.47 2.87
CA ARG A 52 -18.72 11.42 4.32
C ARG A 52 -17.42 11.23 5.11
N PHE A 53 -16.52 10.35 4.66
CA PHE A 53 -15.23 10.13 5.33
C PHE A 53 -14.30 11.36 5.25
N LEU A 54 -14.33 12.13 4.16
CA LEU A 54 -13.52 13.35 4.02
C LEU A 54 -14.05 14.50 4.88
N ASP A 55 -15.37 14.58 5.05
CA ASP A 55 -16.02 15.65 5.83
C ASP A 55 -16.01 15.38 7.35
N GLU A 56 -15.88 14.12 7.78
CA GLU A 56 -15.84 13.75 9.19
C GLU A 56 -14.45 14.06 9.79
N LYS A 57 -14.33 15.23 10.44
CA LYS A 57 -13.11 15.59 11.19
C LYS A 57 -12.84 14.58 12.32
N PRO A 58 -11.60 14.05 12.45
CA PRO A 58 -11.28 13.16 13.56
C PRO A 58 -11.47 13.89 14.90
N PRO A 59 -11.84 13.17 15.98
CA PRO A 59 -12.33 13.74 17.24
C PRO A 59 -11.31 14.59 18.03
N HIS A 60 -10.13 14.85 17.47
CA HIS A 60 -9.07 15.66 18.04
C HIS A 60 -8.54 16.66 17.01
N HIS A 61 -9.41 17.55 16.54
CA HIS A 61 -9.02 18.78 15.86
C HIS A 61 -8.99 19.91 16.91
N ILE A 62 -7.78 20.36 17.26
CA ILE A 62 -7.52 21.66 17.88
C ILE A 62 -6.84 22.55 16.85
#